data_AF-A0A955VJW6-F1
#
_entry.id   AF-A0A955VJW6-F1
#
_cell.length_a   1.000
_cell.length_b   1.000
_cell.length_c   1.000
_cell.angle_alpha   90.00
_cell.angle_beta   90.00
_cell.angle_gamma   90.00
#
_symmetry.space_group_name_H-M   'P 1'
#
loop_
_entity.id
_entity.type
_entity.pdbx_description
1 polymer ?
#
loop_
_entity_poly.entity_id
_entity_poly.type
_entity_poly.pdbx_seq_one_letter_code
_entity_poly.pdbx_strand_id
1 'polypeptide(L)'
;MPTEHHHTVEALIERLQLQPHPEGGYYRETWRDQSPDFPRGHGTSIYFLLAGERFTRWHRVDATEIWHYYGGAAVDLWVVRDGEPTSLWLGDPLDERGAPQAVVRPGEWQRARTTGAWSLVGCTVAPAFEFAGYEEAPEEWQPEEASGEEQVVIVDESNRVIGSAPRSQVRRDNALHRGTAILCRNRSGAYYLHRRTDDKDVFPGMYDLFAGGMVRAGESYEENARRELAEELGVVDVALRPLFVARVDGPQNRSFVATFLAQTDGPMRHQASEVAWGAFVDEEDLLEFASTEPFVPDALALMQRLWEEGQIPFKLS
;
A
#
# COMPACT_ATOMS: atom_id res chain seq x y z
N MET A 1 19.13 14.23 -27.62
CA MET A 1 17.76 14.65 -27.30
C MET A 1 16.84 13.91 -28.24
N PRO A 2 16.18 12.81 -27.84
CA PRO A 2 15.14 12.22 -28.67
C PRO A 2 14.01 13.24 -28.78
N THR A 3 13.60 13.56 -30.01
CA THR A 3 12.45 14.38 -30.29
C THR A 3 11.21 13.72 -29.70
N GLU A 4 10.58 14.35 -28.71
CA GLU A 4 9.24 13.97 -28.28
C GLU A 4 8.29 14.15 -29.47
N HIS A 5 7.92 13.03 -30.09
CA HIS A 5 6.79 13.02 -30.99
C HIS A 5 5.55 13.19 -30.12
N HIS A 6 5.01 14.41 -30.07
CA HIS A 6 3.68 14.67 -29.54
C HIS A 6 2.66 13.96 -30.45
N HIS A 7 2.42 12.69 -30.17
CA HIS A 7 1.31 11.95 -30.76
C HIS A 7 0.02 12.40 -30.07
N THR A 8 -0.96 12.85 -30.86
CA THR A 8 -2.30 13.13 -30.35
C THR A 8 -3.12 11.85 -30.26
N VAL A 9 -4.11 11.84 -29.38
CA VAL A 9 -5.07 10.73 -29.23
C VAL A 9 -5.74 10.42 -30.56
N GLU A 10 -6.14 11.44 -31.32
CA GLU A 10 -6.81 11.31 -32.61
C GLU A 10 -5.91 10.64 -33.66
N ALA A 11 -4.61 11.00 -33.68
CA ALA A 11 -3.65 10.39 -34.60
C ALA A 11 -3.47 8.90 -34.31
N LEU A 12 -3.47 8.48 -33.03
CA LEU A 12 -3.41 7.08 -32.65
C LEU A 12 -4.68 6.32 -33.03
N ILE A 13 -5.86 6.91 -32.78
CA ILE A 13 -7.17 6.33 -33.16
C ILE A 13 -7.21 6.09 -34.68
N GLU A 14 -6.85 7.08 -35.48
CA GLU A 14 -6.85 6.96 -36.94
C GLU A 14 -5.82 5.92 -37.42
N ARG A 15 -4.58 6.03 -36.95
CA ARG A 15 -3.46 5.18 -37.39
C ARG A 15 -3.65 3.71 -37.04
N LEU A 16 -4.24 3.44 -35.87
CA LEU A 16 -4.49 2.09 -35.37
C LEU A 16 -5.92 1.63 -35.62
N GLN A 17 -6.76 2.44 -36.27
CA GLN A 17 -8.15 2.13 -36.60
C GLN A 17 -8.95 1.70 -35.36
N LEU A 18 -8.81 2.45 -34.27
CA LEU A 18 -9.47 2.15 -33.01
C LEU A 18 -10.93 2.61 -33.05
N GLN A 19 -11.80 1.86 -32.39
CA GLN A 19 -13.21 2.17 -32.18
C GLN A 19 -13.49 2.34 -30.69
N PRO A 20 -14.50 3.12 -30.27
CA PRO A 20 -14.87 3.24 -28.85
C PRO A 20 -15.18 1.87 -28.21
N HIS A 21 -14.67 1.62 -27.00
CA HIS A 21 -15.00 0.41 -26.23
C HIS A 21 -16.15 0.67 -25.25
N PRO A 22 -17.01 -0.34 -24.95
CA PRO A 22 -18.06 -0.22 -23.94
C PRO A 22 -17.56 0.24 -22.58
N GLU A 23 -16.39 -0.19 -22.09
CA GLU A 23 -15.88 0.28 -20.78
C GLU A 23 -15.34 1.73 -20.79
N GLY A 24 -15.28 2.38 -21.95
CA GLY A 24 -14.52 3.61 -22.17
C GLY A 24 -13.20 3.36 -22.90
N GLY A 25 -12.54 4.42 -23.37
CA GLY A 25 -11.35 4.29 -24.22
C GLY A 25 -11.67 3.80 -25.64
N TYR A 26 -10.63 3.40 -26.36
CA TYR A 26 -10.74 2.94 -27.76
C TYR A 26 -9.95 1.66 -27.97
N TYR A 27 -10.47 0.73 -28.77
CA TYR A 27 -9.86 -0.57 -28.97
C TYR A 27 -9.90 -1.03 -30.42
N ARG A 28 -9.08 -2.04 -30.74
CA ARG A 28 -9.20 -2.82 -31.97
C ARG A 28 -8.64 -4.22 -31.75
N GLU A 29 -9.43 -5.25 -32.05
CA GLU A 29 -8.92 -6.63 -32.11
C GLU A 29 -7.90 -6.78 -33.25
N THR A 30 -6.70 -7.23 -32.90
CA THR A 30 -5.58 -7.43 -33.83
C THR A 30 -5.36 -8.90 -34.15
N TRP A 31 -5.78 -9.80 -33.27
CA TRP A 31 -5.67 -11.25 -33.45
C TRP A 31 -6.78 -11.99 -32.71
N ARG A 32 -7.23 -13.09 -33.30
CA ARG A 32 -8.11 -14.09 -32.69
C ARG A 32 -7.70 -15.47 -33.19
N ASP A 33 -7.52 -16.41 -32.28
CA ASP A 33 -7.32 -17.80 -32.64
C ASP A 33 -8.60 -18.42 -33.21
N GLN A 34 -8.44 -19.22 -34.28
CA GLN A 34 -9.53 -19.94 -34.93
C GLN A 34 -9.21 -21.43 -34.95
N SER A 35 -9.55 -22.13 -33.87
CA SER A 35 -9.39 -23.57 -33.75
C SER A 35 -10.73 -24.28 -33.94
N PRO A 36 -10.87 -25.22 -34.90
CA PRO A 36 -12.08 -26.03 -35.04
C PRO A 36 -12.40 -26.86 -33.79
N ASP A 37 -11.38 -27.29 -33.06
CA ASP A 37 -11.50 -28.12 -31.86
C ASP A 37 -11.80 -27.30 -30.60
N PHE A 38 -11.59 -25.98 -30.67
CA PHE A 38 -11.86 -25.05 -29.57
C PHE A 38 -12.61 -23.81 -30.09
N PRO A 39 -13.95 -23.89 -30.23
CA PRO A 39 -14.76 -22.87 -30.92
C PRO A 39 -14.63 -21.44 -30.39
N ARG A 40 -14.32 -21.29 -29.09
CA ARG A 40 -14.05 -19.98 -28.46
C ARG A 40 -12.76 -19.35 -29.00
N GLY A 41 -11.75 -20.16 -29.31
CA GLY A 41 -10.38 -19.75 -29.66
C GLY A 41 -9.45 -19.71 -28.44
N HIS A 42 -8.19 -20.09 -28.62
CA HIS A 42 -7.19 -20.14 -27.53
C HIS A 42 -6.85 -18.75 -26.98
N GLY A 43 -7.02 -17.70 -27.78
CA GLY A 43 -6.84 -16.34 -27.31
C GLY A 43 -7.25 -15.27 -28.32
N THR A 44 -7.32 -14.04 -27.82
CA THR A 44 -7.46 -12.81 -28.60
C THR A 44 -6.39 -11.82 -28.18
N SER A 45 -6.04 -10.90 -29.08
CA SER A 45 -5.20 -9.75 -28.76
C SER A 45 -5.84 -8.49 -29.32
N ILE A 46 -5.80 -7.41 -28.55
CA ILE A 46 -6.33 -6.11 -28.96
C ILE A 46 -5.27 -5.02 -28.74
N TYR A 47 -5.39 -3.93 -29.49
CA TYR A 47 -4.91 -2.62 -29.03
C TYR A 47 -5.98 -1.96 -28.18
N PHE A 48 -5.57 -1.25 -27.14
CA PHE A 48 -6.44 -0.46 -26.29
C PHE A 48 -5.77 0.89 -25.95
N LEU A 49 -6.52 1.98 -26.10
CA LEU A 49 -6.07 3.34 -25.89
C LEU A 49 -6.92 3.99 -24.80
N LEU A 50 -6.24 4.30 -23.69
CA LEU A 50 -6.77 5.14 -22.63
C LEU A 50 -6.46 6.59 -22.98
N ALA A 51 -7.48 7.46 -22.91
CA ALA A 51 -7.33 8.88 -23.21
C ALA A 51 -8.11 9.71 -22.19
N GLY A 52 -7.45 10.73 -21.65
CA GLY A 52 -7.98 11.57 -20.58
C GLY A 52 -7.94 10.92 -19.19
N GLU A 53 -8.15 11.72 -18.16
CA GLU A 53 -7.91 11.34 -16.75
C GLU A 53 -9.06 10.51 -16.13
N ARG A 54 -10.01 10.05 -16.94
CA ARG A 54 -11.14 9.24 -16.46
C ARG A 54 -10.76 7.77 -16.45
N PHE A 55 -11.21 7.06 -15.44
CA PHE A 55 -11.16 5.61 -15.43
C PHE A 55 -12.16 5.02 -16.43
N THR A 56 -11.81 3.85 -16.95
CA THR A 56 -12.78 2.93 -17.54
C THR A 56 -13.80 2.49 -16.49
N ARG A 57 -14.95 2.03 -16.95
CA ARG A 57 -15.96 1.42 -16.08
C ARG A 57 -15.41 0.14 -15.48
N TRP A 58 -15.83 -0.13 -14.24
CA TRP A 58 -15.59 -1.42 -13.61
C TRP A 58 -16.21 -2.50 -14.48
N HIS A 59 -15.41 -3.49 -14.84
CA HIS A 59 -15.83 -4.64 -15.61
C HIS A 59 -15.07 -5.87 -15.17
N ARG A 60 -15.56 -7.06 -15.53
CA ARG A 60 -14.83 -8.32 -15.38
C ARG A 60 -15.02 -9.17 -16.62
N VAL A 61 -14.05 -10.05 -16.84
CA VAL A 61 -14.05 -11.01 -17.93
C VAL A 61 -13.96 -12.42 -17.38
N ASP A 62 -14.60 -13.39 -18.04
CA ASP A 62 -14.61 -14.81 -17.64
C ASP A 62 -13.33 -15.57 -18.04
N ALA A 63 -12.29 -14.86 -18.48
CA ALA A 63 -11.00 -15.40 -18.92
C ALA A 63 -9.83 -14.58 -18.37
N THR A 64 -8.62 -15.12 -18.44
CA THR A 64 -7.43 -14.39 -18.01
C THR A 64 -7.15 -13.28 -19.00
N GLU A 65 -6.95 -12.06 -18.51
CA GLU A 65 -6.55 -10.92 -19.31
C GLU A 65 -5.16 -10.44 -18.91
N ILE A 66 -4.29 -10.29 -19.90
CA ILE A 66 -2.91 -9.84 -19.76
C ILE A 66 -2.80 -8.48 -20.42
N TRP A 67 -2.45 -7.47 -19.62
CA TRP A 67 -2.24 -6.11 -20.05
C TRP A 67 -0.76 -5.90 -20.40
N HIS A 68 -0.47 -5.20 -21.50
CA HIS A 68 0.87 -4.95 -22.01
C HIS A 68 1.05 -3.47 -22.30
N TYR A 69 1.97 -2.78 -21.63
CA TYR A 69 2.28 -1.39 -21.88
C TYR A 69 3.07 -1.22 -23.19
N TYR A 70 2.62 -0.32 -24.07
CA TYR A 70 3.30 0.00 -25.34
C TYR A 70 3.84 1.43 -25.41
N GLY A 71 3.21 2.40 -24.74
CA GLY A 71 3.71 3.77 -24.71
C GLY A 71 2.71 4.79 -24.16
N GLY A 72 3.18 6.02 -23.97
CA GLY A 72 2.39 7.12 -23.39
C GLY A 72 2.74 7.36 -21.92
N ALA A 73 1.76 7.78 -21.13
CA ALA A 73 1.88 7.81 -19.68
C ALA A 73 1.66 6.41 -19.08
N ALA A 74 2.06 6.21 -17.83
CA ALA A 74 1.78 4.96 -17.13
C ALA A 74 0.27 4.74 -16.97
N VAL A 75 -0.12 3.49 -16.77
CA VAL A 75 -1.49 3.07 -16.49
C VAL A 75 -1.62 2.70 -15.03
N ASP A 76 -2.65 3.25 -14.40
CA ASP A 76 -3.12 2.89 -13.06
C ASP A 76 -4.27 1.89 -13.24
N LEU A 77 -3.95 0.59 -13.16
CA LEU A 77 -4.90 -0.52 -13.34
C LEU A 77 -5.37 -1.01 -11.97
N TRP A 78 -6.63 -0.80 -11.66
CA TRP A 78 -7.25 -1.27 -10.43
C TRP A 78 -7.89 -2.63 -10.66
N VAL A 79 -7.67 -3.55 -9.73
CA VAL A 79 -8.20 -4.91 -9.76
C VAL A 79 -8.75 -5.25 -8.38
N VAL A 80 -9.91 -5.91 -8.31
CA VAL A 80 -10.42 -6.49 -7.07
C VAL A 80 -9.96 -7.94 -7.03
N ARG A 81 -8.91 -8.20 -6.26
CA ARG A 81 -8.30 -9.51 -6.10
C ARG A 81 -8.65 -10.06 -4.74
N ASP A 82 -9.23 -11.27 -4.72
CA ASP A 82 -9.61 -11.94 -3.47
C ASP A 82 -10.53 -11.08 -2.56
N GLY A 83 -11.34 -10.21 -3.20
CA GLY A 83 -12.25 -9.27 -2.52
C GLY A 83 -11.63 -7.90 -2.20
N GLU A 84 -10.33 -7.70 -2.45
CA GLU A 84 -9.61 -6.49 -2.08
C GLU A 84 -9.21 -5.66 -3.32
N PRO A 85 -9.53 -4.35 -3.36
CA PRO A 85 -9.04 -3.47 -4.40
C PRO A 85 -7.53 -3.24 -4.30
N THR A 86 -6.79 -3.65 -5.32
CA THR A 86 -5.36 -3.39 -5.49
C THR A 86 -5.10 -2.58 -6.77
N SER A 87 -4.05 -1.77 -6.78
CA SER A 87 -3.60 -1.04 -7.97
C SER A 87 -2.30 -1.65 -8.49
N LEU A 88 -2.26 -1.89 -9.79
CA LEU A 88 -1.12 -2.38 -10.55
C LEU A 88 -0.65 -1.25 -11.45
N TRP A 89 0.61 -0.86 -11.31
CA TRP A 89 1.22 0.18 -12.12
C TRP A 89 1.84 -0.42 -13.38
N LEU A 90 1.36 -0.01 -14.55
CA LEU A 90 1.90 -0.47 -15.83
C LEU A 90 2.61 0.67 -16.56
N GLY A 91 3.88 0.49 -16.90
CA GLY A 91 4.66 1.56 -17.50
C GLY A 91 6.07 1.13 -17.92
N ASP A 92 6.99 2.11 -17.89
CA ASP A 92 8.40 1.90 -18.22
C ASP A 92 9.02 0.82 -17.31
N PRO A 93 9.68 -0.22 -17.85
CA PRO A 93 10.36 -1.24 -17.05
C PRO A 93 11.49 -0.70 -16.15
N LEU A 94 11.93 0.55 -16.34
CA LEU A 94 12.91 1.23 -15.50
C LEU A 94 12.27 2.04 -14.35
N ASP A 95 10.93 2.14 -14.28
CA ASP A 95 10.22 2.74 -13.15
C ASP A 95 9.96 1.67 -12.07
N GLU A 96 10.58 1.83 -10.90
CA GLU A 96 10.47 0.88 -9.78
C GLU A 96 9.04 0.72 -9.25
N ARG A 97 8.11 1.62 -9.60
CA ARG A 97 6.70 1.55 -9.18
C ARG A 97 5.92 0.40 -9.82
N GLY A 98 6.37 -0.14 -10.96
CA GLY A 98 5.55 -1.05 -11.75
C GLY A 98 6.29 -1.92 -12.75
N ALA A 99 5.53 -2.53 -13.65
CA ALA A 99 6.05 -3.42 -14.68
C ALA A 99 5.36 -3.16 -16.02
N PRO A 100 5.97 -3.50 -17.17
CA PRO A 100 5.33 -3.31 -18.47
C PRO A 100 4.17 -4.29 -18.73
N GLN A 101 3.90 -5.23 -17.82
CA GLN A 101 2.79 -6.20 -17.94
C GLN A 101 2.09 -6.42 -16.60
N ALA A 102 0.79 -6.69 -16.66
CA ALA A 102 -0.01 -7.14 -15.52
C ALA A 102 -1.02 -8.20 -15.94
N VAL A 103 -1.43 -9.05 -14.98
CA VAL A 103 -2.36 -10.15 -15.21
C VAL A 103 -3.58 -10.01 -14.31
N VAL A 104 -4.76 -9.98 -14.92
CA VAL A 104 -6.07 -10.01 -14.28
C VAL A 104 -6.67 -11.41 -14.47
N ARG A 105 -7.07 -12.05 -13.37
CA ARG A 105 -7.60 -13.41 -13.36
C ARG A 105 -9.08 -13.41 -13.81
N PRO A 106 -9.59 -14.55 -14.30
CA PRO A 106 -11.01 -14.69 -14.62
C PRO A 106 -11.90 -14.26 -13.45
N GLY A 107 -12.87 -13.39 -13.71
CA GLY A 107 -13.88 -12.93 -12.76
C GLY A 107 -13.44 -11.80 -11.82
N GLU A 108 -12.18 -11.37 -11.85
CA GLU A 108 -11.73 -10.20 -11.09
C GLU A 108 -12.31 -8.91 -11.71
N TRP A 109 -12.89 -8.05 -10.87
CA TRP A 109 -13.29 -6.71 -11.31
C TRP A 109 -12.05 -5.89 -11.61
N GLN A 110 -12.05 -5.15 -12.71
CA GLN A 110 -10.95 -4.30 -13.14
C GLN A 110 -11.44 -2.96 -13.71
N ARG A 111 -10.60 -1.94 -13.63
CA ARG A 111 -10.72 -0.64 -14.31
C ARG A 111 -9.35 0.00 -14.46
N ALA A 112 -9.16 0.84 -15.47
CA ALA A 112 -7.88 1.45 -15.75
C ALA A 112 -8.03 2.94 -16.06
N ARG A 113 -7.02 3.74 -15.75
CA ARG A 113 -6.85 5.09 -16.30
C ARG A 113 -5.41 5.31 -16.76
N THR A 114 -5.23 6.22 -17.70
CA THR A 114 -3.92 6.82 -17.96
C THR A 114 -3.57 7.81 -16.84
N THR A 115 -2.30 7.92 -16.50
CA THR A 115 -1.80 8.92 -15.52
C THR A 115 -1.39 10.24 -16.18
N GLY A 116 -1.58 10.36 -17.50
CA GLY A 116 -1.32 11.57 -18.27
C GLY A 116 -2.31 11.73 -19.41
N ALA A 117 -1.84 12.26 -20.54
CA ALA A 117 -2.72 12.55 -21.67
C ALA A 117 -3.34 11.28 -22.29
N TRP A 118 -2.52 10.23 -22.46
CA TRP A 118 -2.92 8.97 -23.04
C TRP A 118 -1.96 7.84 -22.67
N SER A 119 -2.46 6.61 -22.73
CA SER A 119 -1.66 5.38 -22.63
C SER A 119 -2.12 4.39 -23.69
N LEU A 120 -1.17 3.88 -24.48
CA LEU A 120 -1.42 2.78 -25.42
C LEU A 120 -0.97 1.48 -24.77
N VAL A 121 -1.89 0.52 -24.72
CA VAL A 121 -1.65 -0.83 -24.21
C VAL A 121 -2.15 -1.87 -25.21
N GLY A 122 -1.74 -3.11 -25.02
CA GLY A 122 -2.38 -4.27 -25.61
C GLY A 122 -3.02 -5.13 -24.52
N CYS A 123 -4.12 -5.78 -24.84
CA CYS A 123 -4.70 -6.81 -23.97
C CYS A 123 -4.74 -8.14 -24.70
N THR A 124 -4.19 -9.18 -24.07
CA THR A 124 -4.29 -10.55 -24.54
C THR A 124 -5.21 -11.32 -23.60
N VAL A 125 -6.26 -11.93 -24.13
CA VAL A 125 -7.23 -12.69 -23.32
C VAL A 125 -7.15 -14.15 -23.70
N ALA A 126 -7.04 -15.04 -22.69
CA ALA A 126 -6.95 -16.49 -22.86
C ALA A 126 -7.82 -17.22 -21.82
N PRO A 127 -8.80 -18.06 -22.24
CA PRO A 127 -9.23 -18.29 -23.64
C PRO A 127 -9.76 -17.00 -24.30
N ALA A 128 -9.92 -17.01 -25.63
CA ALA A 128 -10.29 -15.82 -26.40
C ALA A 128 -11.48 -15.05 -25.81
N PHE A 129 -11.39 -13.71 -25.90
CA PHE A 129 -12.45 -12.82 -25.43
C PHE A 129 -13.75 -13.03 -26.21
N GLU A 130 -14.85 -13.07 -25.46
CA GLU A 130 -16.21 -13.04 -25.99
C GLU A 130 -17.04 -12.08 -25.14
N PHE A 131 -17.86 -11.25 -25.75
CA PHE A 131 -18.75 -10.34 -25.03
C PHE A 131 -19.73 -11.06 -24.09
N ALA A 132 -20.03 -12.35 -24.35
CA ALA A 132 -20.86 -13.15 -23.45
C ALA A 132 -20.20 -13.38 -22.07
N GLY A 133 -18.87 -13.31 -22.00
CA GLY A 133 -18.08 -13.40 -20.78
C GLY A 133 -17.67 -12.04 -20.20
N TYR A 134 -18.10 -10.93 -20.80
CA TYR A 134 -17.85 -9.58 -20.33
C TYR A 134 -19.04 -9.08 -19.51
N GLU A 135 -18.75 -8.60 -18.30
CA GLU A 135 -19.73 -8.01 -17.40
C GLU A 135 -19.27 -6.62 -16.96
N GLU A 136 -20.11 -5.61 -17.17
CA GLU A 136 -19.90 -4.24 -16.69
C GLU A 136 -20.66 -4.03 -15.37
N ALA A 137 -20.05 -3.35 -14.41
CA ALA A 137 -20.70 -3.04 -13.15
C ALA A 137 -21.73 -1.91 -13.33
N PRO A 138 -22.82 -1.89 -12.52
CA PRO A 138 -23.70 -0.72 -12.45
C PRO A 138 -22.93 0.58 -12.17
N GLU A 139 -23.42 1.73 -12.65
CA GLU A 139 -22.73 3.02 -12.53
C GLU A 139 -22.41 3.42 -11.07
N GLU A 140 -23.27 3.01 -10.13
CA GLU A 140 -23.15 3.24 -8.68
C GLU A 140 -22.33 2.15 -7.97
N TRP A 141 -21.95 1.08 -8.67
CA TRP A 141 -21.20 -0.01 -8.08
C TRP A 141 -19.78 0.42 -7.78
N GLN A 142 -19.38 0.16 -6.55
CA GLN A 142 -18.00 0.21 -6.11
C GLN A 142 -17.67 -1.17 -5.54
N PRO A 143 -16.41 -1.62 -5.64
CA PRO A 143 -16.01 -2.78 -4.85
C PRO A 143 -16.38 -2.50 -3.41
N GLU A 144 -16.93 -3.51 -2.73
CA GLU A 144 -17.04 -3.45 -1.27
C GLU A 144 -15.62 -3.17 -0.77
N GLU A 145 -15.36 -1.95 -0.27
CA GLU A 145 -14.18 -1.68 0.53
C GLU A 145 -14.16 -2.79 1.56
N ALA A 146 -13.06 -3.55 1.64
CA ALA A 146 -12.95 -4.71 2.50
C ALA A 146 -13.56 -4.36 3.86
N SER A 147 -14.79 -4.82 4.14
CA SER A 147 -15.53 -4.36 5.33
C SER A 147 -14.94 -4.94 6.62
N GLY A 148 -13.82 -5.66 6.50
CA GLY A 148 -12.95 -6.09 7.59
C GLY A 148 -11.63 -5.31 7.69
N GLU A 149 -11.31 -4.37 6.80
CA GLU A 149 -10.13 -3.53 6.96
C GLU A 149 -10.37 -2.48 8.05
N GLU A 150 -9.41 -2.40 8.95
CA GLU A 150 -9.41 -1.48 10.06
C GLU A 150 -9.52 -0.01 9.59
N GLN A 151 -10.55 0.68 10.08
CA GLN A 151 -10.74 2.10 9.87
C GLN A 151 -9.77 2.88 10.76
N VAL A 152 -8.90 3.68 10.15
CA VAL A 152 -7.92 4.53 10.82
C VAL A 152 -8.43 5.96 10.87
N VAL A 153 -8.18 6.64 11.99
CA VAL A 153 -8.59 8.04 12.17
C VAL A 153 -7.77 8.99 11.28
N ILE A 154 -8.46 9.86 10.53
CA ILE A 154 -7.87 10.92 9.74
C ILE A 154 -7.96 12.25 10.49
N VAL A 155 -6.88 13.03 10.45
CA VAL A 155 -6.78 14.30 11.16
C VAL A 155 -6.32 15.44 10.27
N ASP A 156 -6.67 16.66 10.68
CA ASP A 156 -6.13 17.88 10.09
C ASP A 156 -4.72 18.21 10.60
N GLU A 157 -4.13 19.27 10.05
CA GLU A 157 -2.81 19.79 10.43
C GLU A 157 -2.72 20.23 11.91
N SER A 158 -3.85 20.40 12.60
CA SER A 158 -3.94 20.72 14.03
C SER A 158 -4.23 19.50 14.91
N ASN A 159 -4.08 18.29 14.37
CA ASN A 159 -4.41 17.03 15.03
C ASN A 159 -5.88 16.93 15.49
N ARG A 160 -6.82 17.56 14.76
CA ARG A 160 -8.26 17.39 15.00
C ARG A 160 -8.80 16.31 14.09
N VAL A 161 -9.64 15.44 14.63
CA VAL A 161 -10.29 14.37 13.85
C VAL A 161 -11.25 14.99 12.85
N ILE A 162 -11.07 14.63 11.57
CA ILE A 162 -11.92 15.08 10.45
C ILE A 162 -12.62 13.94 9.74
N GLY A 163 -12.27 12.69 10.05
CA GLY A 163 -12.91 11.50 9.50
C GLY A 163 -12.15 10.23 9.83
N SER A 164 -12.44 9.18 9.09
CA SER A 164 -11.69 7.93 9.07
C SER A 164 -11.60 7.39 7.66
N ALA A 165 -10.62 6.53 7.40
CA ALA A 165 -10.47 5.83 6.14
C ALA A 165 -9.87 4.43 6.39
N PRO A 166 -10.08 3.45 5.48
CA PRO A 166 -9.37 2.18 5.53
C PRO A 166 -7.85 2.39 5.58
N ARG A 167 -7.14 1.56 6.36
CA ARG A 167 -5.68 1.63 6.51
C ARG A 167 -4.92 1.66 5.17
N SER A 168 -5.35 0.87 4.19
CA SER A 168 -4.80 0.82 2.84
C SER A 168 -4.91 2.16 2.12
N GLN A 169 -6.04 2.85 2.26
CA GLN A 169 -6.24 4.18 1.71
C GLN A 169 -5.36 5.21 2.41
N VAL A 170 -5.27 5.17 3.75
CA VAL A 170 -4.37 6.06 4.51
C VAL A 170 -2.95 5.98 3.99
N ARG A 171 -2.45 4.76 3.72
CA ARG A 171 -1.13 4.54 3.15
C ARG A 171 -1.01 5.02 1.70
N ARG A 172 -1.96 4.64 0.84
CA ARG A 172 -1.98 5.01 -0.58
C ARG A 172 -1.91 6.53 -0.77
N ASP A 173 -2.72 7.25 0.01
CA ASP A 173 -2.87 8.69 -0.10
C ASP A 173 -1.88 9.47 0.78
N ASN A 174 -1.04 8.75 1.55
CA ASN A 174 -0.20 9.28 2.64
C ASN A 174 -0.98 10.30 3.50
N ALA A 175 -2.21 9.90 3.88
CA ALA A 175 -3.14 10.75 4.58
C ALA A 175 -2.67 11.00 6.03
N LEU A 176 -2.84 12.23 6.49
CA LEU A 176 -2.44 12.62 7.84
C LEU A 176 -3.35 11.93 8.86
N HIS A 177 -2.76 11.11 9.72
CA HIS A 177 -3.49 10.25 10.66
C HIS A 177 -2.86 10.27 12.07
N ARG A 178 -3.34 9.43 12.98
CA ARG A 178 -2.76 9.25 14.31
C ARG A 178 -2.13 7.87 14.45
N GLY A 179 -1.04 7.79 15.20
CA GLY A 179 -0.40 6.52 15.59
C GLY A 179 0.05 6.53 17.04
N THR A 180 0.49 5.39 17.55
CA THR A 180 1.14 5.28 18.86
C THR A 180 2.49 4.62 18.75
N ALA A 181 3.41 4.98 19.63
CA ALA A 181 4.71 4.35 19.77
C ALA A 181 4.95 4.03 21.25
N ILE A 182 5.25 2.78 21.58
CA ILE A 182 5.38 2.30 22.95
C ILE A 182 6.80 1.80 23.18
N LEU A 183 7.57 2.56 23.94
CA LEU A 183 8.91 2.17 24.37
C LEU A 183 8.79 1.24 25.58
N CYS A 184 9.33 0.02 25.49
CA CYS A 184 9.35 -0.93 26.60
C CYS A 184 10.70 -0.90 27.32
N ARG A 185 10.68 -0.75 28.65
CA ARG A 185 11.87 -0.89 29.51
C ARG A 185 11.63 -1.88 30.64
N ASN A 186 12.63 -2.67 30.97
CA ASN A 186 12.57 -3.56 32.12
C ASN A 186 13.08 -2.89 33.41
N ARG A 187 13.02 -3.61 34.54
CA ARG A 187 13.47 -3.09 35.85
C ARG A 187 14.97 -2.81 35.93
N SER A 188 15.79 -3.44 35.08
CA SER A 188 17.23 -3.17 35.01
C SER A 188 17.55 -1.94 34.16
N GLY A 189 16.54 -1.34 33.51
CA GLY A 189 16.70 -0.16 32.66
C GLY A 189 17.01 -0.48 31.21
N ALA A 190 17.06 -1.75 30.81
CA ALA A 190 17.27 -2.19 29.43
C ALA A 190 16.05 -1.88 28.56
N TYR A 191 16.27 -1.68 27.27
CA TYR A 191 15.27 -1.34 26.25
C TYR A 191 14.87 -2.59 25.48
N TYR A 192 13.60 -2.70 25.12
CA TYR A 192 13.17 -3.77 24.24
C TYR A 192 13.44 -3.42 22.78
N LEU A 193 14.40 -4.11 22.18
CA LEU A 193 14.75 -4.01 20.77
C LEU A 193 14.13 -5.19 20.03
N HIS A 194 13.56 -4.94 18.85
CA HIS A 194 13.05 -6.00 18.01
C HIS A 194 13.32 -5.76 16.53
N ARG A 195 13.36 -6.85 15.76
CA ARG A 195 13.45 -6.83 14.30
C ARG A 195 12.06 -7.11 13.74
N ARG A 196 11.61 -6.23 12.85
CA ARG A 196 10.35 -6.37 12.11
C ARG A 196 10.43 -7.58 11.18
N THR A 197 9.29 -8.20 10.89
CA THR A 197 9.22 -9.24 9.85
C THR A 197 9.52 -8.65 8.45
N ASP A 198 9.95 -9.51 7.54
CA ASP A 198 10.26 -9.13 6.16
C ASP A 198 8.99 -8.87 5.32
N ASP A 199 7.82 -9.29 5.82
CA ASP A 199 6.52 -9.12 5.16
C ASP A 199 5.82 -7.79 5.52
N LYS A 200 6.42 -6.94 6.38
CA LYS A 200 5.82 -5.64 6.75
C LYS A 200 5.79 -4.70 5.54
N ASP A 201 4.65 -4.06 5.34
CA ASP A 201 4.45 -3.11 4.24
C ASP A 201 5.39 -1.89 4.28
N VAL A 202 5.84 -1.50 5.48
CA VAL A 202 6.72 -0.36 5.70
C VAL A 202 7.88 -0.79 6.59
N PHE A 203 9.09 -0.51 6.12
CA PHE A 203 10.37 -0.86 6.78
C PHE A 203 10.50 -2.37 7.11
N PRO A 204 10.34 -3.26 6.12
CA PRO A 204 10.50 -4.70 6.34
C PRO A 204 11.92 -5.04 6.81
N GLY A 205 12.03 -5.93 7.79
CA GLY A 205 13.31 -6.44 8.29
C GLY A 205 14.19 -5.45 9.07
N MET A 206 13.74 -4.20 9.27
CA MET A 206 14.45 -3.18 10.04
C MET A 206 14.25 -3.37 11.56
N TYR A 207 15.18 -2.83 12.34
CA TYR A 207 15.10 -2.81 13.80
C TYR A 207 14.28 -1.63 14.32
N ASP A 208 13.54 -1.88 15.39
CA ASP A 208 12.63 -0.92 16.02
C ASP A 208 12.66 -1.07 17.55
N LEU A 209 12.41 0.05 18.23
CA LEU A 209 12.36 0.16 19.69
C LEU A 209 10.92 0.36 20.20
N PHE A 210 9.97 0.60 19.29
CA PHE A 210 8.61 0.91 19.64
C PHE A 210 7.67 -0.17 19.10
N ALA A 211 6.89 -0.79 19.98
CA ALA A 211 5.66 -1.41 19.54
C ALA A 211 4.65 -0.32 19.15
N GLY A 212 3.75 -0.58 18.23
CA GLY A 212 2.70 0.38 17.91
C GLY A 212 2.18 0.38 16.48
N GLY A 213 1.08 1.11 16.28
CA GLY A 213 0.40 1.18 15.00
C GLY A 213 -0.50 2.40 14.88
N MET A 214 -1.30 2.39 13.81
CA MET A 214 -2.27 3.45 13.51
C MET A 214 -3.46 3.38 14.46
N VAL A 215 -4.02 4.54 14.84
CA VAL A 215 -5.17 4.61 15.76
C VAL A 215 -6.48 4.35 15.02
N ARG A 216 -7.30 3.44 15.55
CA ARG A 216 -8.63 3.13 14.99
C ARG A 216 -9.60 4.28 15.11
N ALA A 217 -10.56 4.33 14.21
CA ALA A 217 -11.71 5.21 14.31
C ALA A 217 -12.47 4.91 15.62
N GLY A 218 -12.66 5.95 16.45
CA GLY A 218 -13.34 5.83 17.76
C GLY A 218 -12.45 5.35 18.90
N GLU A 219 -11.18 5.02 18.65
CA GLU A 219 -10.21 4.59 19.67
C GLU A 219 -9.38 5.80 20.15
N SER A 220 -9.10 5.85 21.45
CA SER A 220 -8.14 6.81 22.00
C SER A 220 -6.70 6.34 21.79
N TYR A 221 -5.73 7.26 21.92
CA TYR A 221 -4.31 6.89 21.88
C TYR A 221 -3.94 5.83 22.92
N GLU A 222 -4.53 5.89 24.13
CA GLU A 222 -4.19 4.94 25.19
C GLU A 222 -4.78 3.54 24.92
N GLU A 223 -6.01 3.46 24.43
CA GLU A 223 -6.63 2.19 24.03
C GLU A 223 -5.84 1.53 22.90
N ASN A 224 -5.47 2.31 21.88
CA ASN A 224 -4.63 1.86 20.78
C ASN A 224 -3.28 1.35 21.27
N ALA A 225 -2.62 2.11 22.14
CA ALA A 225 -1.30 1.73 22.64
C ALA A 225 -1.33 0.43 23.46
N ARG A 226 -2.40 0.19 24.22
CA ARG A 226 -2.59 -1.08 24.95
C ARG A 226 -2.85 -2.24 24.02
N ARG A 227 -3.67 -2.04 22.98
CA ARG A 227 -3.98 -3.05 21.98
C ARG A 227 -2.73 -3.45 21.20
N GLU A 228 -2.03 -2.48 20.60
CA GLU A 228 -0.83 -2.75 19.80
C GLU A 228 0.27 -3.42 20.63
N LEU A 229 0.47 -2.97 21.88
CA LEU A 229 1.45 -3.60 22.78
C LEU A 229 1.09 -5.07 23.10
N ALA A 230 -0.20 -5.36 23.27
CA ALA A 230 -0.68 -6.71 23.52
C ALA A 230 -0.61 -7.59 22.26
N GLU A 231 -0.92 -7.05 21.09
CA GLU A 231 -0.89 -7.75 19.81
C GLU A 231 0.56 -8.07 19.39
N GLU A 232 1.43 -7.06 19.32
CA GLU A 232 2.79 -7.25 18.79
C GLU A 232 3.72 -7.98 19.76
N LEU A 233 3.66 -7.64 21.06
CA LEU A 233 4.61 -8.12 22.08
C LEU A 233 3.98 -9.01 23.16
N GLY A 234 2.67 -9.22 23.15
CA GLY A 234 1.98 -10.05 24.14
C GLY A 234 1.96 -9.46 25.55
N VAL A 235 2.26 -8.16 25.70
CA VAL A 235 2.34 -7.49 26.99
C VAL A 235 0.99 -6.86 27.32
N VAL A 236 0.38 -7.36 28.39
CA VAL A 236 -0.92 -6.90 28.92
C VAL A 236 -0.77 -6.42 30.37
N ASP A 237 -1.78 -5.70 30.87
CA ASP A 237 -1.88 -5.27 32.27
C ASP A 237 -0.70 -4.43 32.81
N VAL A 238 0.00 -3.71 31.92
CA VAL A 238 1.06 -2.77 32.29
C VAL A 238 0.55 -1.32 32.29
N ALA A 239 1.10 -0.51 33.19
CA ALA A 239 0.86 0.93 33.17
C ALA A 239 1.61 1.56 31.99
N LEU A 240 0.88 2.33 31.18
CA LEU A 240 1.47 3.15 30.12
C LEU A 240 1.62 4.58 30.63
N ARG A 241 2.87 5.05 30.74
CA ARG A 241 3.16 6.45 31.06
C ARG A 241 3.21 7.26 29.76
N PRO A 242 2.30 8.22 29.52
CA PRO A 242 2.40 9.10 28.35
C PRO A 242 3.66 9.96 28.45
N LEU A 243 4.37 10.13 27.34
CA LEU A 243 5.56 10.96 27.23
C LEU A 243 5.24 12.25 26.49
N PHE A 244 4.90 12.14 25.21
CA PHE A 244 4.59 13.28 24.34
C PHE A 244 3.73 12.84 23.15
N VAL A 245 3.22 13.83 22.39
CA VAL A 245 2.68 13.62 21.04
C VAL A 245 3.53 14.43 20.08
N ALA A 246 4.10 13.76 19.08
CA ALA A 246 4.96 14.39 18.08
C ALA A 246 4.39 14.18 16.67
N ARG A 247 4.64 15.15 15.80
CA ARG A 247 4.33 15.01 14.38
C ARG A 247 5.51 14.36 13.67
N VAL A 248 5.22 13.34 12.87
CA VAL A 248 6.14 12.68 11.96
C VAL A 248 5.68 13.01 10.55
N ASP A 249 6.55 13.64 9.75
CA ASP A 249 6.32 13.93 8.34
C ASP A 249 7.35 13.19 7.49
N GLY A 250 6.96 12.01 7.00
CA GLY A 250 7.75 11.19 6.09
C GLY A 250 7.08 11.02 4.72
N PRO A 251 7.84 10.60 3.70
CA PRO A 251 7.30 10.36 2.35
C PRO A 251 6.29 9.21 2.30
N GLN A 252 6.34 8.29 3.27
CA GLN A 252 5.47 7.10 3.36
C GLN A 252 4.57 7.11 4.61
N ASN A 253 4.77 8.05 5.53
CA ASN A 253 4.01 8.14 6.78
C ASN A 253 3.92 9.60 7.23
N ARG A 254 2.70 10.14 7.27
CA ARG A 254 2.39 11.42 7.91
C ARG A 254 1.45 11.20 9.08
N SER A 255 1.92 11.40 10.29
CA SER A 255 1.12 11.09 11.48
C SER A 255 1.43 11.95 12.70
N PHE A 256 0.45 12.06 13.60
CA PHE A 256 0.67 12.48 14.98
C PHE A 256 0.79 11.23 15.86
N VAL A 257 2.01 10.99 16.34
CA VAL A 257 2.38 9.81 17.12
C VAL A 257 2.37 10.15 18.61
N ALA A 258 1.50 9.48 19.38
CA ALA A 258 1.54 9.53 20.83
C ALA A 258 2.50 8.48 21.38
N THR A 259 3.51 8.93 22.11
CA THR A 259 4.58 8.09 22.64
C THR A 259 4.33 7.74 24.10
N PHE A 260 4.46 6.46 24.44
CA PHE A 260 4.28 5.93 25.80
C PHE A 260 5.51 5.17 26.26
N LEU A 261 5.73 5.12 27.57
CA LEU A 261 6.66 4.22 28.23
C LEU A 261 5.88 3.11 28.95
N ALA A 262 6.21 1.86 28.64
CA ALA A 262 5.77 0.69 29.37
C ALA A 262 6.94 0.13 30.20
N GLN A 263 6.73 -0.06 31.51
CA GLN A 263 7.66 -0.82 32.34
C GLN A 263 7.22 -2.29 32.42
N THR A 264 8.05 -3.20 31.90
CA THR A 264 7.76 -4.63 31.84
C THR A 264 9.04 -5.47 31.83
N ASP A 265 9.06 -6.57 32.59
CA ASP A 265 10.14 -7.56 32.57
C ASP A 265 9.82 -8.76 31.68
N GLY A 266 8.70 -8.71 30.95
CA GLY A 266 8.18 -9.82 30.16
C GLY A 266 7.32 -10.80 30.98
N PRO A 267 6.99 -11.99 30.42
CA PRO A 267 7.51 -12.54 29.18
C PRO A 267 6.98 -11.82 27.92
N MET A 268 7.84 -11.65 26.92
CA MET A 268 7.43 -11.14 25.61
C MET A 268 6.94 -12.30 24.76
N ARG A 269 5.80 -12.13 24.10
CA ARG A 269 5.24 -13.11 23.15
C ARG A 269 4.98 -12.41 21.84
N HIS A 270 5.88 -12.62 20.89
CA HIS A 270 5.78 -12.04 19.56
C HIS A 270 4.61 -12.60 18.80
N GLN A 271 3.86 -11.70 18.16
CA GLN A 271 3.08 -12.09 17.01
C GLN A 271 4.02 -12.31 15.82
N ALA A 272 4.03 -13.54 15.29
CA ALA A 272 4.98 -13.97 14.27
C ALA A 272 4.87 -13.21 12.94
N SER A 273 3.73 -12.55 12.68
CA SER A 273 3.57 -11.67 11.51
C SER A 273 4.15 -10.27 11.71
N GLU A 274 4.46 -9.88 12.95
CA GLU A 274 4.89 -8.53 13.32
C GLU A 274 6.37 -8.46 13.67
N VAL A 275 6.82 -9.40 14.52
CA VAL A 275 8.17 -9.40 15.08
C VAL A 275 8.88 -10.72 14.74
N ALA A 276 10.01 -10.61 14.04
CA ALA A 276 10.86 -11.75 13.67
C ALA A 276 11.82 -12.16 14.79
N TRP A 277 12.28 -11.19 15.60
CA TRP A 277 13.21 -11.39 16.70
C TRP A 277 13.09 -10.22 17.68
N GLY A 278 13.36 -10.44 18.97
CA GLY A 278 13.48 -9.34 19.93
C GLY A 278 14.07 -9.74 21.26
N ALA A 279 14.74 -8.78 21.91
CA ALA A 279 15.40 -8.96 23.19
C ALA A 279 15.45 -7.65 23.97
N PHE A 280 15.62 -7.76 25.30
CA PHE A 280 16.05 -6.62 26.09
C PHE A 280 17.55 -6.42 25.91
N VAL A 281 17.94 -5.22 25.52
CA VAL A 281 19.33 -4.80 25.32
C VAL A 281 19.61 -3.60 26.22
N ASP A 282 20.83 -3.53 26.77
CA ASP A 282 21.22 -2.35 27.52
C ASP A 282 21.62 -1.20 26.57
N GLU A 283 22.05 -0.08 27.15
CA GLU A 283 22.43 1.11 26.40
C GLU A 283 23.65 0.88 25.50
N GLU A 284 24.65 0.11 25.96
CA GLU A 284 25.88 -0.13 25.22
C GLU A 284 25.57 -1.00 23.99
N ASP A 285 24.86 -2.10 24.20
CA ASP A 285 24.41 -2.99 23.13
C ASP A 285 23.52 -2.25 22.12
N LEU A 286 22.60 -1.39 22.61
CA LEU A 286 21.68 -0.66 21.73
C LEU A 286 22.41 0.33 20.82
N LEU A 287 23.43 1.03 21.34
CA LEU A 287 24.26 1.93 20.53
C LEU A 287 25.09 1.15 19.51
N GLU A 288 25.60 -0.03 19.86
CA GLU A 288 26.32 -0.90 18.92
C GLU A 288 25.40 -1.38 17.79
N PHE A 289 24.19 -1.85 18.12
CA PHE A 289 23.17 -2.24 17.14
C PHE A 289 22.83 -1.09 16.19
N ALA A 290 22.58 0.10 16.72
CA ALA A 290 22.25 1.27 15.90
C ALA A 290 23.36 1.67 14.92
N SER A 291 24.61 1.36 15.24
CA SER A 291 25.76 1.66 14.36
C SER A 291 25.96 0.65 13.23
N THR A 292 25.38 -0.55 13.33
CA THR A 292 25.64 -1.67 12.41
C THR A 292 24.40 -2.12 11.64
N GLU A 293 23.21 -1.93 12.19
CA GLU A 293 21.96 -2.44 11.66
C GLU A 293 21.00 -1.33 11.18
N PRO A 294 20.13 -1.58 10.19
CA PRO A 294 19.17 -0.59 9.72
C PRO A 294 18.00 -0.42 10.70
N PHE A 295 17.81 0.79 11.20
CA PHE A 295 16.69 1.15 12.07
C PHE A 295 15.55 1.83 11.30
N VAL A 296 14.33 1.68 11.82
CA VAL A 296 13.16 2.41 11.35
C VAL A 296 13.41 3.93 11.49
N PRO A 297 13.31 4.72 10.41
CA PRO A 297 13.56 6.17 10.46
C PRO A 297 12.67 6.92 11.46
N ASP A 298 11.41 6.53 11.56
CA ASP A 298 10.44 7.12 12.51
C ASP A 298 10.87 6.83 13.96
N ALA A 299 11.39 5.63 14.23
CA ALA A 299 11.89 5.26 15.55
C ALA A 299 13.13 6.11 15.93
N LEU A 300 14.04 6.36 15.00
CA LEU A 300 15.19 7.23 15.22
C LEU A 300 14.76 8.67 15.54
N ALA A 301 13.76 9.20 14.82
CA ALA A 301 13.21 10.53 15.09
C ALA A 301 12.57 10.62 16.48
N LEU A 302 11.83 9.59 16.91
CA LEU A 302 11.25 9.52 18.25
C LEU A 302 12.31 9.37 19.34
N MET A 303 13.37 8.59 19.11
CA MET A 303 14.50 8.47 20.04
C MET A 303 15.27 9.79 20.17
N GLN A 304 15.49 10.52 19.07
CA GLN A 304 16.06 11.85 19.13
C GLN A 304 15.21 12.78 20.00
N ARG A 305 13.88 12.76 19.84
CA ARG A 305 12.96 13.56 20.65
C ARG A 305 13.01 13.18 22.14
N LEU A 306 13.06 11.88 22.45
CA LEU A 306 13.21 11.39 23.82
C LEU A 306 14.49 11.90 24.48
N TRP A 307 15.60 11.96 23.73
CA TRP A 307 16.86 12.50 24.21
C TRP A 307 16.78 14.01 24.45
N GLU A 308 16.22 14.77 23.51
CA GLU A 308 16.03 16.22 23.61
C GLU A 308 15.13 16.60 24.81
N GLU A 309 14.14 15.78 25.14
CA GLU A 309 13.26 15.96 26.30
C GLU A 309 13.80 15.34 27.61
N GLY A 310 15.03 14.81 27.59
CA GLY A 310 15.69 14.21 28.76
C GLY A 310 15.01 12.95 29.29
N GLN A 311 14.22 12.25 28.47
CA GLN A 311 13.58 10.99 28.83
C GLN A 311 14.54 9.79 28.74
N ILE A 312 15.60 9.90 27.95
CA ILE A 312 16.70 8.93 27.83
C ILE A 312 18.06 9.63 27.94
N PRO A 313 19.12 8.95 28.43
CA PRO A 313 20.41 9.58 28.70
C PRO A 313 21.35 9.63 27.49
N PHE A 314 21.00 8.99 26.38
CA PHE A 314 21.84 8.87 25.18
C PHE A 314 21.09 9.30 23.92
N LYS A 315 21.86 9.57 22.87
CA LYS A 315 21.35 9.85 21.53
C LYS A 315 21.65 8.66 20.63
N LEU A 316 20.62 8.10 19.99
CA LEU A 316 20.79 7.16 18.88
C LEU A 316 21.14 7.98 17.62
N SER A 317 22.21 7.62 16.91
CA SER A 317 22.70 8.31 15.71
C SER A 317 22.63 7.44 14.48
#